data_AF-R7ZY65-F1
#
_entry.id   AF-R7ZY65-F1
#
_cell.length_a   1.000
_cell.length_b   1.000
_cell.length_c   1.000
_cell.angle_alpha   90.00
_cell.angle_beta   90.00
_cell.angle_gamma   90.00
#
_symmetry.space_group_name_H-M   'P 1'
#
loop_
_entity.id
_entity.type
_entity.pdbx_description
1 polymer ?
#
loop_
_entity_poly.entity_id
_entity_poly.type
_entity_poly.pdbx_seq_one_letter_code
_entity_poly.pdbx_strand_id
1 'polypeptide(L)'
;MTQSAKDRMVDGLSELAGSLQRSGSGNPIAILNLANILASDLQNKEAPEAYLIYALYDQDSNRYEVGKQVLTKNAANQHEVLEENLYISEDGYLETFVVNETPEDVWFDDFMVMSTTSPIMQETHYDPWGWN
;
A
#
# COMPACT_ATOMS: atom_id res chain seq x y z
N MET A 1 -31.57 -9.43 2.55
CA MET A 1 -31.09 -8.52 1.48
C MET A 1 -29.60 -8.43 1.65
N THR A 2 -28.81 -9.00 0.73
CA THR A 2 -27.34 -9.03 0.82
C THR A 2 -26.78 -7.68 0.38
N GLN A 3 -26.11 -6.97 1.28
CA GLN A 3 -25.41 -5.72 0.98
C GLN A 3 -24.36 -5.95 -0.12
N SER A 4 -24.34 -5.11 -1.15
CA SER A 4 -23.44 -5.31 -2.30
C SER A 4 -21.97 -5.12 -1.87
N ALA A 5 -21.03 -5.72 -2.60
CA ALA A 5 -19.60 -5.56 -2.31
C ALA A 5 -19.16 -4.09 -2.36
N LYS A 6 -19.79 -3.29 -3.23
CA LYS A 6 -19.56 -1.85 -3.33
C LYS A 6 -19.99 -1.10 -2.07
N ASP A 7 -21.18 -1.41 -1.55
CA ASP A 7 -21.69 -0.77 -0.33
C ASP A 7 -20.80 -1.09 0.88
N ARG A 8 -20.37 -2.35 1.02
CA ARG A 8 -19.45 -2.76 2.10
C ARG A 8 -18.11 -2.06 2.03
N MET A 9 -17.57 -1.83 0.83
CA MET A 9 -16.30 -1.13 0.69
C MET A 9 -16.42 0.38 0.94
N VAL A 10 -17.54 1.00 0.58
CA VAL A 10 -17.82 2.40 0.94
C VAL A 10 -17.94 2.58 2.46
N ASP A 11 -18.59 1.64 3.13
CA ASP A 11 -18.68 1.62 4.60
C ASP A 11 -17.26 1.47 5.20
N GLY A 12 -16.46 0.53 4.72
CA GLY A 12 -15.08 0.32 5.17
C GLY A 12 -14.16 1.52 4.95
N LEU A 13 -14.27 2.20 3.80
CA LEU A 13 -13.54 3.44 3.52
C LEU A 13 -13.93 4.57 4.48
N SER A 14 -15.22 4.68 4.79
CA SER A 14 -15.73 5.69 5.72
C SER A 14 -15.27 5.41 7.15
N GLU A 15 -15.24 4.15 7.57
CA GLU A 15 -14.72 3.73 8.86
C GLU A 15 -13.21 3.98 9.00
N LEU A 16 -12.43 3.67 7.95
CA LEU A 16 -10.99 3.94 7.90
C LEU A 16 -10.69 5.45 7.95
N ALA A 17 -11.43 6.25 7.17
CA ALA A 17 -11.28 7.71 7.22
C ALA A 17 -11.59 8.24 8.63
N GLY A 18 -12.66 7.74 9.25
CA GLY A 18 -13.02 8.08 10.63
C GLY A 18 -11.97 7.62 11.66
N SER A 19 -11.37 6.44 11.50
CA SER A 19 -10.37 5.91 12.44
C SER A 19 -9.07 6.70 12.37
N LEU A 20 -8.61 7.05 11.16
CA LEU A 20 -7.41 7.83 10.93
C LEU A 20 -7.55 9.27 11.44
N GLN A 21 -8.72 9.91 11.25
CA GLN A 21 -9.03 11.21 11.86
C GLN A 21 -8.99 11.18 13.39
N ARG A 22 -9.50 10.10 14.01
CA ARG A 22 -9.50 9.95 15.48
C ARG A 22 -8.10 9.65 16.05
N SER A 23 -7.24 8.99 15.28
CA SER A 23 -5.90 8.60 15.72
C SER A 23 -4.89 9.75 15.75
N GLY A 24 -5.18 10.89 15.10
CA GLY A 24 -4.25 12.01 14.96
C GLY A 24 -3.01 11.71 14.10
N SER A 25 -2.88 10.49 13.57
CA SER A 25 -1.78 10.05 12.69
C SER A 25 -2.16 10.03 11.21
N GLY A 26 -3.45 10.22 10.88
CA GLY A 26 -3.91 10.23 9.50
C GLY A 26 -3.47 11.51 8.77
N ASN A 27 -2.48 11.40 7.88
CA ASN A 27 -2.27 12.44 6.88
C ASN A 27 -3.55 12.49 5.99
N PRO A 28 -4.30 13.61 5.99
CA PRO A 28 -5.55 13.68 5.23
C PRO A 28 -5.35 13.49 3.72
N ILE A 29 -4.15 13.74 3.20
CA ILE A 29 -3.80 13.49 1.80
C ILE A 29 -3.72 11.98 1.52
N ALA A 30 -3.13 11.20 2.43
CA ALA A 30 -3.04 9.74 2.33
C ALA A 30 -4.41 9.07 2.19
N ILE A 31 -5.37 9.51 3.00
CA ILE A 31 -6.74 8.96 3.02
C ILE A 31 -7.46 9.23 1.69
N LEU A 32 -7.30 10.44 1.14
CA LEU A 32 -7.92 10.82 -0.13
C LEU A 32 -7.34 10.02 -1.30
N ASN A 33 -6.03 9.77 -1.27
CA ASN A 33 -5.38 9.00 -2.32
C ASN A 33 -5.84 7.54 -2.33
N LEU A 34 -5.99 6.91 -1.16
CA LEU A 34 -6.50 5.55 -1.04
C LEU A 34 -7.92 5.41 -1.61
N ALA A 35 -8.83 6.31 -1.23
CA ALA A 35 -10.20 6.27 -1.74
C ALA A 35 -10.24 6.37 -3.27
N ASN A 36 -9.39 7.21 -3.86
CA ASN A 36 -9.27 7.34 -5.32
C ASN A 36 -8.70 6.08 -5.98
N ILE A 37 -7.72 5.43 -5.37
CA ILE A 37 -7.14 4.17 -5.88
C ILE A 37 -8.19 3.07 -5.89
N LEU A 38 -8.86 2.82 -4.76
CA LEU A 38 -9.88 1.77 -4.65
C LEU A 38 -11.10 2.04 -5.54
N ALA A 39 -11.56 3.30 -5.62
CA ALA A 39 -12.65 3.67 -6.52
C ALA A 39 -12.30 3.44 -8.00
N SER A 40 -11.04 3.67 -8.38
CA SER A 40 -10.56 3.44 -9.75
C SER A 40 -10.45 1.95 -10.07
N ASP A 41 -9.96 1.13 -9.13
CA ASP A 41 -9.89 -0.34 -9.30
C ASP A 41 -11.29 -0.95 -9.44
N LEU A 42 -12.23 -0.53 -8.59
CA LEU A 42 -13.64 -0.96 -8.61
C LEU A 42 -14.37 -0.69 -9.93
N GLN A 43 -14.08 0.44 -10.59
CA GLN A 43 -14.75 0.80 -11.83
C GLN A 43 -14.36 -0.11 -12.99
N ASN A 44 -13.16 -0.69 -12.95
CA ASN A 44 -12.56 -1.42 -14.06
C ASN A 44 -12.61 -2.95 -13.90
N LYS A 45 -13.36 -3.45 -12.91
CA LYS A 45 -13.25 -4.82 -12.42
C LYS A 45 -14.53 -5.62 -12.60
N GLU A 46 -14.40 -6.82 -13.15
CA GLU A 46 -15.52 -7.71 -13.47
C GLU A 46 -16.00 -8.57 -12.29
N ALA A 47 -15.13 -8.86 -11.31
CA ALA A 47 -15.44 -9.74 -10.18
C ALA A 47 -14.68 -9.29 -8.91
N PRO A 48 -15.24 -9.45 -7.69
CA PRO A 48 -14.57 -9.08 -6.43
C PRO A 48 -13.31 -9.92 -6.18
N GLU A 49 -12.29 -9.33 -5.52
CA GLU A 49 -11.01 -9.99 -5.18
C GLU A 49 -10.63 -9.71 -3.72
N ALA A 50 -9.74 -10.56 -3.18
CA ALA A 50 -8.94 -10.23 -2.02
C ALA A 50 -7.49 -10.03 -2.49
N TYR A 51 -6.78 -9.04 -1.97
CA TYR A 51 -5.48 -8.63 -2.52
C TYR A 51 -4.65 -7.77 -1.57
N LEU A 52 -3.35 -7.71 -1.84
CA LEU A 52 -2.45 -6.67 -1.37
C LEU A 52 -2.36 -5.58 -2.44
N ILE A 53 -2.45 -4.31 -2.04
CA ILE A 53 -2.33 -3.16 -2.94
C ILE A 53 -1.33 -2.17 -2.37
N TYR A 54 -0.54 -1.54 -3.25
CA TYR A 54 0.42 -0.50 -2.86
C TYR A 54 0.37 0.71 -3.79
N ALA A 55 0.82 1.84 -3.26
CA ALA A 55 1.04 3.07 -4.01
C ALA A 55 2.34 3.75 -3.54
N LEU A 56 3.14 4.21 -4.50
CA LEU A 56 4.38 4.93 -4.27
C LEU A 56 4.22 6.42 -4.60
N TYR A 57 4.76 7.26 -3.73
CA TYR A 57 4.70 8.70 -3.83
C TYR A 57 6.08 9.33 -3.67
N ASP A 58 6.30 10.45 -4.33
CA ASP A 58 7.48 11.30 -4.12
C ASP A 58 7.36 12.15 -2.82
N GLN A 59 8.39 12.93 -2.51
CA GLN A 59 8.44 13.81 -1.33
C GLN A 59 7.32 14.87 -1.33
N ASP A 60 6.85 15.26 -2.51
CA ASP A 60 5.79 16.25 -2.72
C ASP A 60 4.40 15.61 -2.73
N SER A 61 4.29 14.31 -2.38
CA SER A 61 3.04 13.55 -2.34
C SER A 61 2.41 13.29 -3.71
N ASN A 62 3.17 13.40 -4.80
CA ASN A 62 2.70 12.98 -6.12
C ASN A 62 2.87 11.48 -6.28
N ARG A 63 1.78 10.80 -6.65
CA ARG A 63 1.79 9.36 -6.89
C ARG A 63 2.42 9.05 -8.24
N TYR A 64 3.43 8.19 -8.26
CA TYR A 64 4.08 7.75 -9.50
C TYR A 64 3.86 6.28 -9.82
N GLU A 65 3.47 5.45 -8.84
CA GLU A 65 3.22 4.02 -9.07
C GLU A 65 2.05 3.49 -8.23
N VAL A 66 1.32 2.53 -8.79
CA VAL A 66 0.31 1.72 -8.09
C VAL A 66 0.41 0.29 -8.61
N GLY A 67 0.41 -0.68 -7.71
CA GLY A 67 0.38 -2.09 -8.06
C GLY A 67 -0.47 -2.90 -7.08
N LYS A 68 -0.84 -4.11 -7.50
CA LYS A 68 -1.74 -5.00 -6.77
C LYS A 68 -1.34 -6.45 -6.98
N GLN A 69 -1.29 -7.22 -5.91
CA GLN A 69 -1.13 -8.67 -5.91
C GLN A 69 -2.41 -9.33 -5.43
N VAL A 70 -3.06 -10.09 -6.32
CA VAL A 70 -4.37 -10.70 -6.06
C VAL A 70 -4.22 -12.09 -5.46
N LEU A 71 -4.98 -12.36 -4.40
CA LEU A 71 -5.09 -13.69 -3.80
C LEU A 71 -5.69 -14.67 -4.80
N THR A 72 -4.99 -15.76 -5.08
CA THR A 72 -5.47 -16.77 -6.01
C THR A 72 -6.47 -17.73 -5.36
N LYS A 73 -7.22 -18.45 -6.20
CA LYS A 73 -8.14 -19.50 -5.73
C LYS A 73 -7.43 -20.70 -5.09
N ASN A 74 -6.10 -20.80 -5.22
CA ASN A 74 -5.32 -21.86 -4.58
C ASN A 74 -5.21 -21.66 -3.06
N ALA A 75 -5.50 -20.45 -2.55
CA ALA A 75 -5.59 -20.15 -1.13
C ALA A 75 -6.79 -20.81 -0.43
N ALA A 76 -7.74 -21.42 -1.16
CA ALA A 76 -8.84 -22.15 -0.56
C ALA A 76 -8.31 -23.35 0.26
N ASN A 77 -8.19 -23.16 1.57
CA ASN A 77 -7.63 -24.07 2.60
C ASN A 77 -6.10 -24.06 2.77
N GLN A 78 -5.37 -23.08 2.22
CA GLN A 78 -3.91 -22.95 2.38
C GLN A 78 -3.48 -21.49 2.53
N HIS A 79 -2.36 -21.24 3.20
CA HIS A 79 -1.76 -19.91 3.29
C HIS A 79 -1.03 -19.58 1.96
N GLU A 80 -1.36 -18.43 1.38
CA GLU A 80 -0.73 -17.90 0.16
C GLU A 80 -0.01 -16.60 0.52
N VAL A 81 1.27 -16.50 0.15
CA VAL A 81 2.07 -15.31 0.41
C VAL A 81 1.84 -14.30 -0.71
N LEU A 82 1.35 -13.11 -0.34
CA LEU A 82 1.25 -11.97 -1.24
C LEU A 82 2.49 -11.09 -1.06
N GLU A 83 3.42 -11.18 -2.00
CA GLU A 83 4.71 -10.46 -1.96
C GLU A 83 4.93 -9.65 -3.24
N GLU A 84 5.48 -8.44 -3.08
CA GLU A 84 5.91 -7.57 -4.18
C GLU A 84 7.29 -6.99 -3.89
N ASN A 85 8.18 -7.07 -4.88
CA ASN A 85 9.53 -6.52 -4.82
C ASN A 85 9.56 -5.19 -5.58
N LEU A 86 9.61 -4.08 -4.83
CA LEU A 86 9.46 -2.73 -5.38
C LEU A 86 10.81 -2.06 -5.62
N TYR A 87 10.99 -1.47 -6.80
CA TYR A 87 12.10 -0.56 -7.08
C TYR A 87 11.67 0.87 -6.77
N ILE A 88 12.30 1.48 -5.77
CA ILE A 88 12.00 2.85 -5.35
C ILE A 88 12.89 3.81 -6.15
N SER A 89 12.28 4.56 -7.07
CA SER A 89 12.98 5.46 -7.99
C SER A 89 13.05 6.91 -7.51
N GLU A 90 12.13 7.31 -6.62
CA GLU A 90 12.02 8.66 -6.06
C GLU A 90 12.01 8.58 -4.52
N ASP A 91 12.64 9.55 -3.87
CA ASP A 91 12.49 9.74 -2.42
C ASP A 91 11.03 10.06 -2.09
N GLY A 92 10.48 9.46 -1.03
CA GLY A 92 9.10 9.72 -0.64
C GLY A 92 8.55 8.65 0.30
N TYR A 93 7.32 8.20 0.05
CA TYR A 93 6.62 7.28 0.93
C TYR A 93 5.82 6.20 0.19
N LEU A 94 5.64 5.07 0.86
CA LEU A 94 4.83 3.93 0.43
C LEU A 94 3.55 3.89 1.26
N GLU A 95 2.41 3.74 0.60
CA GLU A 95 1.16 3.34 1.22
C GLU A 95 0.79 1.94 0.72
N THR A 96 0.43 1.04 1.64
CA THR A 96 0.07 -0.34 1.29
C THR A 96 -0.98 -0.90 2.24
N PHE A 97 -1.87 -1.73 1.69
CA PHE A 97 -3.02 -2.28 2.38
C PHE A 97 -3.32 -3.70 1.89
N VAL A 98 -4.00 -4.47 2.74
CA VAL A 98 -4.71 -5.67 2.33
C VAL A 98 -6.20 -5.38 2.30
N VAL A 99 -6.87 -5.83 1.24
CA VAL A 99 -8.29 -5.57 0.98
C VAL A 99 -8.99 -6.89 0.69
N ASN A 100 -10.16 -7.10 1.26
CA ASN A 100 -11.05 -8.19 0.90
C ASN A 100 -12.40 -7.60 0.45
N GLU A 101 -12.68 -7.67 -0.85
CA GLU A 101 -13.96 -7.27 -1.44
C GLU A 101 -14.93 -8.45 -1.58
N THR A 102 -14.43 -9.67 -1.35
CA THR A 102 -15.19 -10.88 -1.58
C THR A 102 -16.28 -11.06 -0.51
N PRO A 103 -17.35 -11.80 -0.81
CA PRO A 103 -18.32 -12.19 0.21
C PRO A 103 -17.80 -13.26 1.18
N GLU A 104 -16.64 -13.86 0.91
CA GLU A 104 -16.02 -14.89 1.73
C GLU A 104 -15.13 -14.26 2.81
N ASP A 105 -15.00 -14.95 3.94
CA ASP A 105 -14.05 -14.54 4.98
C ASP A 105 -12.62 -14.86 4.53
N VAL A 106 -11.77 -13.83 4.51
CA VAL A 106 -10.34 -13.93 4.19
C VAL A 106 -9.56 -13.36 5.36
N TRP A 107 -8.60 -14.13 5.87
CA TRP A 107 -7.70 -13.73 6.94
C TRP A 107 -6.32 -13.41 6.37
N PHE A 108 -5.76 -12.28 6.82
CA PHE A 108 -4.41 -11.87 6.51
C PHE A 108 -3.59 -11.87 7.80
N ASP A 109 -2.37 -12.40 7.75
CA ASP A 109 -1.40 -12.42 8.84
C ASP A 109 0.00 -12.03 8.36
N ASP A 110 0.91 -11.83 9.32
CA ASP A 110 2.34 -11.58 9.09
C ASP A 110 2.67 -10.42 8.11
N PHE A 111 1.85 -9.35 8.13
CA PHE A 111 2.08 -8.18 7.29
C PHE A 111 3.41 -7.49 7.59
N MET A 112 4.29 -7.42 6.60
CA MET A 112 5.64 -6.87 6.74
C MET A 112 6.01 -5.96 5.56
N VAL A 113 6.70 -4.87 5.86
CA VAL A 113 7.36 -4.01 4.88
C VAL A 113 8.84 -3.97 5.22
N MET A 114 9.69 -4.32 4.26
CA MET A 114 11.14 -4.30 4.40
C MET A 114 11.76 -3.31 3.41
N SER A 115 12.60 -2.40 3.91
CA SER A 115 13.38 -1.49 3.07
C SER A 115 14.86 -1.84 3.17
N THR A 116 15.51 -2.00 2.01
CA THR A 116 16.95 -2.24 1.93
C THR A 116 17.60 -1.05 1.23
N THR A 117 18.16 -0.12 2.00
CA THR A 117 18.95 0.98 1.45
C THR A 117 20.35 0.48 1.10
N SER A 118 20.84 0.78 -0.11
CA SER A 118 22.24 0.51 -0.46
C SER A 118 23.16 1.32 0.46
N PRO A 119 24.26 0.74 0.98
CA PRO A 119 25.16 1.47 1.86
C PRO A 119 25.76 2.68 1.13
N ILE A 120 25.61 3.86 1.71
CA ILE A 120 26.28 5.08 1.23
C ILE A 120 27.77 4.94 1.57
N MET A 121 28.60 4.71 0.56
CA MET A 121 30.06 4.74 0.72
C MET A 121 30.51 6.21 0.76
N GLN A 122 30.78 6.73 1.96
CA GLN A 122 31.42 8.04 2.11
C GLN A 122 32.91 7.90 1.76
N GLU A 123 33.33 8.44 0.61
CA GLU A 123 34.75 8.61 0.32
C GLU A 123 35.32 9.73 1.21
N THR A 124 35.94 9.36 2.33
CA THR A 124 36.78 10.28 3.10
C THR A 124 38.10 10.45 2.35
N HIS A 125 38.14 11.42 1.44
CA HIS A 125 39.43 11.82 0.87
C HIS A 125 40.23 12.55 1.95
N TYR A 126 41.25 11.88 2.49
CA TYR A 126 42.27 12.52 3.32
C TYR A 126 43.20 13.30 2.38
N ASP A 127 43.24 14.62 2.52
CA ASP A 127 44.31 15.44 1.92
C ASP A 127 45.51 15.46 2.89
N PRO A 128 46.63 14.78 2.57
CA PRO A 128 47.79 14.72 3.44
C PRO A 128 48.66 15.99 3.40
N TRP A 129 48.38 16.97 2.52
CA TRP A 129 49.22 18.16 2.37
C TRP A 129 48.50 19.40 2.89
N GLY A 130 48.24 19.50 4.19
CA GLY A 130 47.75 20.73 4.78
C GLY A 130 48.69 21.91 4.48
N TRP A 131 48.21 22.90 3.71
CA TRP A 131 48.85 24.21 3.62
C TRP A 131 47.84 25.27 4.05
N ASN A 132 48.20 25.98 5.12
CA ASN A 132 47.58 27.22 5.61
C ASN A 132 47.78 28.37 4.62
#